data_AF-A0A929ZMM3-F1
#
_entry.id   AF-A0A929ZMM3-F1
#
_cell.length_a   1.000
_cell.length_b   1.000
_cell.length_c   1.000
_cell.angle_alpha   90.00
_cell.angle_beta   90.00
_cell.angle_gamma   90.00
#
_symmetry.space_group_name_H-M   'P 1'
#
loop_
_entity.id
_entity.type
_entity.pdbx_description
1 polymer ?
#
loop_
_entity_poly.entity_id
_entity_poly.type
_entity_poly.pdbx_seq_one_letter_code
_entity_poly.pdbx_strand_id
1 'polypeptide(L)'
;PNGTKPTNIIMVMNESFADMNVGGTNYADNIIPYYLSLENTIRGNLYVDVRGGGTCNSEYESLTGNTTAFFAGGVYPFNMYMHRNVPSMISYFNQSGFTTTGIHLGKSTNWNRASAWKKLQYQDKVFAETFDGLETIHGYPSDAQNFKVLEETYEKEKDKKNFIFNITYQNHGGYDDKDDLKKTVNFSSIGGGYGHAENYFSLMKISDQDYKNLIEYFSKVKEPTMIVMFGDHQPSLGADCDNLLFPHAGTPENDMTQYITPFSIWANYDIPDETIDKLSINYLSSLIMKTANYQMTPYQEFLYELKDKYPVIGLYGCYDAAGKYYQSVNDIDDADINTYRCLQYNNVFDSDRIASLFYPDGNESK
;
A
#
# COMPACT_ATOMS: atom_id res chain seq x y z
N PRO A 1 17.53 -3.68 15.78
CA PRO A 1 18.08 -3.75 14.40
C PRO A 1 19.61 -3.72 14.41
N ASN A 2 20.27 -4.69 13.77
CA ASN A 2 21.73 -4.85 13.74
C ASN A 2 22.46 -3.81 12.86
N GLY A 3 21.81 -2.69 12.53
CA GLY A 3 22.36 -1.64 11.66
C GLY A 3 22.36 -1.95 10.15
N THR A 4 21.86 -3.12 9.75
CA THR A 4 21.76 -3.56 8.35
C THR A 4 20.94 -2.56 7.52
N LYS A 5 21.44 -2.22 6.32
CA LYS A 5 20.70 -1.46 5.31
C LYS A 5 20.39 -2.38 4.13
N PRO A 6 19.12 -2.57 3.74
CA PRO A 6 18.76 -3.38 2.59
C PRO A 6 19.30 -2.77 1.29
N THR A 7 19.83 -3.61 0.40
CA THR A 7 20.16 -3.21 -0.97
C THR A 7 18.99 -3.44 -1.91
N ASN A 8 18.01 -4.27 -1.51
CA ASN A 8 16.75 -4.46 -2.22
C ASN A 8 15.59 -4.05 -1.31
N ILE A 9 14.80 -3.09 -1.76
CA ILE A 9 13.55 -2.68 -1.10
C ILE A 9 12.43 -2.86 -2.11
N ILE A 10 11.51 -3.76 -1.81
CA ILE A 10 10.43 -4.14 -2.70
C ILE A 10 9.12 -3.80 -2.00
N MET A 11 8.34 -2.90 -2.57
CA MET A 11 6.98 -2.62 -2.13
C MET A 11 6.01 -3.32 -3.06
N VAL A 12 5.12 -4.12 -2.50
CA VAL A 12 4.02 -4.77 -3.20
C VAL A 12 2.72 -4.17 -2.65
N MET A 13 2.08 -3.36 -3.48
CA MET A 13 0.70 -2.93 -3.27
C MET A 13 -0.21 -3.98 -3.91
N ASN A 14 -0.73 -4.90 -3.10
CA ASN A 14 -1.58 -5.97 -3.59
C ASN A 14 -3.02 -5.50 -3.64
N GLU A 15 -3.53 -5.39 -4.88
CA GLU A 15 -4.88 -4.96 -5.20
C GLU A 15 -5.90 -5.67 -4.31
N SER A 16 -6.72 -4.88 -3.64
CA SER A 16 -7.81 -5.32 -2.79
C SER A 16 -7.45 -6.39 -1.75
N PHE A 17 -6.17 -6.52 -1.36
CA PHE A 17 -5.73 -7.50 -0.36
C PHE A 17 -6.16 -7.06 1.04
N ALA A 18 -7.15 -7.73 1.65
CA ALA A 18 -7.70 -7.34 2.93
C ALA A 18 -7.98 -8.52 3.88
N ASP A 19 -7.69 -8.34 5.17
CA ASP A 19 -8.18 -9.21 6.23
C ASP A 19 -9.56 -8.72 6.70
N MET A 20 -10.62 -9.35 6.20
CA MET A 20 -11.99 -8.92 6.48
C MET A 20 -12.46 -9.27 7.91
N ASN A 21 -11.63 -9.94 8.72
CA ASN A 21 -11.93 -10.15 10.15
C ASN A 21 -11.92 -8.84 10.94
N VAL A 22 -11.37 -7.76 10.38
CA VAL A 22 -11.44 -6.40 10.96
C VAL A 22 -12.87 -5.90 11.19
N GLY A 23 -13.84 -6.46 10.47
CA GLY A 23 -15.26 -6.17 10.69
C GLY A 23 -15.86 -6.84 11.94
N GLY A 24 -15.08 -7.65 12.67
CA GLY A 24 -15.51 -8.30 13.90
C GLY A 24 -16.27 -9.62 13.70
N THR A 25 -16.04 -10.28 12.57
CA THR A 25 -16.62 -11.60 12.24
C THR A 25 -15.53 -12.63 11.98
N ASN A 26 -15.91 -13.89 11.78
CA ASN A 26 -15.00 -15.00 11.50
C ASN A 26 -15.18 -15.58 10.08
N TYR A 27 -15.90 -14.88 9.21
CA TYR A 27 -16.16 -15.35 7.84
C TYR A 27 -14.90 -15.35 6.97
N ALA A 28 -13.88 -14.58 7.35
CA ALA A 28 -12.57 -14.53 6.69
C ALA A 28 -11.48 -15.29 7.46
N ASP A 29 -11.85 -16.15 8.41
CA ASP A 29 -10.90 -17.04 9.07
C ASP A 29 -10.20 -17.95 8.04
N ASN A 30 -8.88 -18.10 8.20
CA ASN A 30 -8.05 -18.97 7.34
C ASN A 30 -8.06 -18.61 5.85
N ILE A 31 -8.33 -17.35 5.49
CA ILE A 31 -8.23 -16.87 4.10
C ILE A 31 -6.77 -16.52 3.73
N ILE A 32 -6.02 -15.91 4.65
CA ILE A 32 -4.62 -15.51 4.45
C ILE A 32 -3.65 -16.10 5.52
N PRO A 33 -3.68 -17.42 5.76
CA PRO A 33 -2.95 -18.03 6.87
C PRO A 33 -1.44 -17.86 6.78
N TYR A 34 -0.84 -17.86 5.57
CA TYR A 34 0.60 -17.71 5.44
C TYR A 34 1.03 -16.30 5.83
N TYR A 35 0.36 -15.28 5.30
CA TYR A 35 0.56 -13.87 5.66
C TYR A 35 0.54 -13.68 7.19
N LEU A 36 -0.47 -14.27 7.85
CA LEU A 36 -0.61 -14.20 9.31
C LEU A 36 0.43 -15.03 10.08
N SER A 37 1.09 -16.00 9.44
CA SER A 37 2.11 -16.84 10.08
C SER A 37 3.55 -16.37 9.88
N LEU A 38 3.79 -15.30 9.11
CA LEU A 38 5.15 -14.81 8.88
C LEU A 38 5.90 -14.58 10.20
N GLU A 39 7.22 -14.67 10.18
CA GLU A 39 8.08 -14.31 11.32
C GLU A 39 9.08 -13.27 10.83
N ASN A 40 9.82 -12.64 11.75
CA ASN A 40 10.80 -11.60 11.40
C ASN A 40 10.13 -10.48 10.58
N THR A 41 9.00 -10.02 11.09
CA THR A 41 8.05 -9.18 10.36
C THR A 41 7.46 -8.13 11.28
N ILE A 42 7.46 -6.87 10.84
CA ILE A 42 6.57 -5.84 11.40
C ILE A 42 5.28 -5.89 10.63
N ARG A 43 4.12 -6.00 11.27
CA ARG A 43 2.81 -6.03 10.58
C ARG A 43 1.77 -5.18 11.29
N GLY A 44 0.63 -4.96 10.66
CA GLY A 44 -0.45 -4.26 11.33
C GLY A 44 -1.61 -3.89 10.43
N ASN A 45 -2.44 -2.99 10.95
CA ASN A 45 -3.57 -2.41 10.26
C ASN A 45 -3.19 -1.05 9.66
N LEU A 46 -3.34 -0.94 8.36
CA LEU A 46 -3.17 0.27 7.57
C LEU A 46 -4.54 0.92 7.36
N TYR A 47 -4.69 2.17 7.80
CA TYR A 47 -5.88 2.97 7.55
C TYR A 47 -5.70 3.69 6.22
N VAL A 48 -6.63 3.46 5.29
CA VAL A 48 -6.58 3.95 3.91
C VAL A 48 -7.80 4.83 3.60
N ASP A 49 -7.69 5.73 2.62
CA ASP A 49 -8.75 6.71 2.32
C ASP A 49 -9.68 6.30 1.17
N VAL A 50 -9.64 5.02 0.78
CA VAL A 50 -10.37 4.49 -0.38
C VAL A 50 -10.91 3.08 -0.11
N ARG A 51 -12.01 2.73 -0.79
CA ARG A 51 -12.69 1.44 -0.71
C ARG A 51 -13.32 1.09 -2.07
N GLY A 52 -13.11 -0.13 -2.55
CA GLY A 52 -13.67 -0.63 -3.81
C GLY A 52 -13.14 0.06 -5.09
N GLY A 53 -12.14 0.92 -4.96
CA GLY A 53 -11.53 1.68 -6.04
C GLY A 53 -10.82 2.93 -5.51
N GLY A 54 -9.88 3.44 -6.30
CA GLY A 54 -9.06 4.60 -5.90
C GLY A 54 -7.64 4.23 -5.51
N THR A 55 -7.14 3.06 -5.94
CA THR A 55 -5.75 2.58 -5.80
C THR A 55 -4.68 3.66 -5.93
N CYS A 56 -4.85 4.64 -6.84
CA CYS A 56 -3.87 5.72 -7.01
C CYS A 56 -3.74 6.68 -5.81
N ASN A 57 -4.73 6.74 -4.92
CA ASN A 57 -4.65 7.50 -3.67
C ASN A 57 -3.73 6.76 -2.69
N SER A 58 -3.97 5.48 -2.45
CA SER A 58 -3.09 4.64 -1.61
C SER A 58 -1.66 4.59 -2.15
N GLU A 59 -1.50 4.51 -3.47
CA GLU A 59 -0.21 4.63 -4.16
C GLU A 59 0.48 5.98 -3.86
N TYR A 60 -0.26 7.07 -3.96
CA TYR A 60 0.24 8.41 -3.72
C TYR A 60 0.64 8.62 -2.25
N GLU A 61 -0.21 8.25 -1.30
CA GLU A 61 0.03 8.46 0.13
C GLU A 61 1.20 7.62 0.63
N SER A 62 1.24 6.33 0.24
CA SER A 62 2.32 5.42 0.64
C SER A 62 3.69 5.85 0.12
N LEU A 63 3.77 6.44 -1.07
CA LEU A 63 5.03 6.89 -1.69
C LEU A 63 5.46 8.28 -1.24
N THR A 64 4.53 9.20 -0.99
CA THR A 64 4.85 10.62 -0.79
C THR A 64 4.79 11.07 0.66
N GLY A 65 4.04 10.36 1.51
CA GLY A 65 3.71 10.79 2.87
C GLY A 65 2.76 11.98 2.94
N ASN A 66 2.26 12.49 1.80
CA ASN A 66 1.13 13.41 1.79
C ASN A 66 -0.16 12.63 2.06
N THR A 67 -1.09 13.20 2.81
CA THR A 67 -2.39 12.57 3.12
C THR A 67 -3.49 13.11 2.20
N THR A 68 -4.44 12.26 1.81
CA THR A 68 -5.64 12.74 1.10
C THR A 68 -6.68 13.37 2.02
N ALA A 69 -6.54 13.22 3.34
CA ALA A 69 -7.38 13.87 4.36
C ALA A 69 -7.37 15.42 4.29
N PHE A 70 -6.32 16.03 3.72
CA PHE A 70 -6.24 17.47 3.50
C PHE A 70 -6.87 17.94 2.18
N PHE A 71 -7.30 17.01 1.34
CA PHE A 71 -8.00 17.30 0.09
C PHE A 71 -9.51 17.12 0.26
N ALA A 72 -10.27 17.64 -0.70
CA ALA A 72 -11.69 17.32 -0.77
C ALA A 72 -11.90 15.84 -1.17
N GLY A 73 -12.96 15.22 -0.68
CA GLY A 73 -13.35 13.87 -1.11
C GLY A 73 -13.52 13.79 -2.63
N GLY A 74 -13.06 12.68 -3.22
CA GLY A 74 -13.08 12.46 -4.68
C GLY A 74 -11.90 13.06 -5.45
N VAL A 75 -10.91 13.62 -4.75
CA VAL A 75 -9.64 14.02 -5.37
C VAL A 75 -8.77 12.80 -5.66
N TYR A 76 -8.26 12.75 -6.90
CA TYR A 76 -7.24 11.80 -7.34
C TYR A 76 -5.95 12.57 -7.68
N PRO A 77 -4.93 12.60 -6.80
CA PRO A 77 -3.75 13.45 -6.97
C PRO A 77 -3.04 13.26 -8.31
N PHE A 78 -2.98 12.04 -8.83
CA PHE A 78 -2.38 11.70 -10.12
C PHE A 78 -3.01 12.45 -11.31
N ASN A 79 -4.31 12.74 -11.21
CA ASN A 79 -5.05 13.47 -12.23
C ASN A 79 -5.10 14.97 -11.96
N MET A 80 -5.16 15.35 -10.68
CA MET A 80 -5.55 16.70 -10.30
C MET A 80 -4.41 17.58 -9.82
N TYR A 81 -3.41 17.06 -9.11
CA TYR A 81 -2.44 17.89 -8.36
C TYR A 81 -0.97 17.63 -8.69
N MET A 82 -0.65 16.55 -9.39
CA MET A 82 0.71 16.30 -9.85
C MET A 82 1.03 17.11 -11.10
N HIS A 83 1.42 18.38 -10.95
CA HIS A 83 1.77 19.27 -12.07
C HIS A 83 3.28 19.41 -12.32
N ARG A 84 4.12 19.00 -11.37
CA ARG A 84 5.60 19.01 -11.44
C ARG A 84 6.17 17.73 -10.83
N ASN A 85 7.50 17.61 -10.74
CA ASN A 85 8.14 16.51 -10.03
C ASN A 85 7.65 16.47 -8.58
N VAL A 86 7.34 15.26 -8.10
CA VAL A 86 6.79 15.02 -6.77
C VAL A 86 7.84 14.26 -5.94
N PRO A 87 8.30 14.83 -4.82
CA PRO A 87 9.14 14.12 -3.87
C PRO A 87 8.41 12.91 -3.33
N SER A 88 9.08 11.77 -3.37
CA SER A 88 8.56 10.48 -2.91
C SER A 88 9.71 9.54 -2.57
N MET A 89 9.39 8.34 -2.08
CA MET A 89 10.36 7.26 -1.94
C MET A 89 11.13 7.00 -3.24
N ILE A 90 10.49 7.12 -4.41
CA ILE A 90 11.14 6.93 -5.72
C ILE A 90 12.28 7.93 -5.91
N SER A 91 12.00 9.23 -5.76
CA SER A 91 13.03 10.25 -5.93
C SER A 91 14.11 10.18 -4.85
N TYR A 92 13.74 9.80 -3.62
CA TYR A 92 14.70 9.56 -2.55
C TYR A 92 15.69 8.45 -2.94
N PHE A 93 15.19 7.30 -3.40
CA PHE A 93 16.03 6.16 -3.73
C PHE A 93 16.86 6.38 -5.00
N ASN A 94 16.34 7.15 -5.96
CA ASN A 94 17.15 7.65 -7.09
C ASN A 94 18.39 8.43 -6.61
N GLN A 95 18.22 9.39 -5.71
CA GLN A 95 19.35 10.18 -5.15
C GLN A 95 20.29 9.30 -4.30
N SER A 96 19.75 8.24 -3.70
CA SER A 96 20.53 7.27 -2.92
C SER A 96 21.26 6.20 -3.76
N GLY A 97 21.23 6.33 -5.10
CA GLY A 97 21.94 5.46 -6.03
C GLY A 97 21.26 4.09 -6.26
N PHE A 98 19.94 4.01 -6.10
CA PHE A 98 19.15 2.83 -6.45
C PHE A 98 18.64 2.92 -7.90
N THR A 99 18.51 1.76 -8.53
CA THR A 99 17.63 1.58 -9.68
C THR A 99 16.18 1.57 -9.18
N THR A 100 15.32 2.45 -9.71
CA THR A 100 13.90 2.50 -9.33
C THR A 100 12.99 2.00 -10.44
N THR A 101 12.20 0.96 -10.15
CA THR A 101 11.30 0.34 -11.13
C THR A 101 9.86 0.30 -10.62
N GLY A 102 8.94 0.80 -11.45
CA GLY A 102 7.50 0.64 -11.25
C GLY A 102 6.98 -0.53 -12.07
N ILE A 103 6.23 -1.44 -11.45
CA ILE A 103 5.63 -2.59 -12.13
C ILE A 103 4.12 -2.55 -11.92
N HIS A 104 3.35 -2.58 -13.00
CA HIS A 104 1.91 -2.74 -12.94
C HIS A 104 1.42 -3.45 -14.18
N LEU A 105 0.96 -4.69 -14.06
CA LEU A 105 0.42 -5.46 -15.19
C LEU A 105 -1.01 -5.03 -15.57
N GLY A 106 -1.28 -3.73 -15.52
CA GLY A 106 -2.45 -3.09 -16.11
C GLY A 106 -2.03 -2.12 -17.21
N LYS A 107 -3.02 -1.41 -17.78
CA LYS A 107 -2.75 -0.36 -18.76
C LYS A 107 -2.04 0.81 -18.10
N SER A 108 -1.01 1.31 -18.75
CA SER A 108 -0.27 2.51 -18.34
C SER A 108 -1.12 3.78 -18.22
N THR A 109 -2.26 3.83 -18.92
CA THR A 109 -3.20 4.96 -18.87
C THR A 109 -4.16 4.90 -17.67
N ASN A 110 -4.30 3.75 -17.01
CA ASN A 110 -5.13 3.64 -15.80
C ASN A 110 -4.62 4.64 -14.75
N TRP A 111 -5.56 5.41 -14.17
CA TRP A 111 -5.26 6.47 -13.21
C TRP A 111 -4.23 7.51 -13.66
N ASN A 112 -3.99 7.66 -14.97
CA ASN A 112 -2.93 8.53 -15.50
C ASN A 112 -1.51 8.14 -15.04
N ARG A 113 -1.26 6.85 -14.77
CA ARG A 113 0.03 6.34 -14.29
C ARG A 113 1.20 6.71 -15.19
N ALA A 114 1.05 6.66 -16.51
CA ALA A 114 2.11 7.06 -17.44
C ALA A 114 2.65 8.48 -17.16
N SER A 115 1.76 9.44 -16.86
CA SER A 115 2.14 10.82 -16.50
C SER A 115 2.60 10.92 -15.05
N ALA A 116 1.88 10.29 -14.12
CA ALA A 116 2.18 10.34 -12.69
C ALA A 116 3.55 9.71 -12.37
N TRP A 117 3.85 8.54 -12.93
CA TRP A 117 5.14 7.85 -12.72
C TRP A 117 6.32 8.62 -13.29
N LYS A 118 6.12 9.40 -14.37
CA LYS A 118 7.15 10.34 -14.84
C LYS A 118 7.44 11.42 -13.78
N LYS A 119 6.41 11.93 -13.10
CA LYS A 119 6.53 12.98 -12.08
C LYS A 119 7.02 12.44 -10.72
N LEU A 120 6.73 11.17 -10.41
CA LEU A 120 7.36 10.44 -9.30
C LEU A 120 8.82 10.09 -9.61
N GLN A 121 9.20 10.14 -10.89
CA GLN A 121 10.55 9.97 -11.41
C GLN A 121 11.05 8.52 -11.36
N TYR A 122 10.16 7.55 -11.63
CA TYR A 122 10.60 6.17 -11.88
C TYR A 122 11.60 6.14 -13.05
N GLN A 123 12.72 5.44 -12.86
CA GLN A 123 13.70 5.23 -13.92
C GLN A 123 13.15 4.23 -14.95
N ASP A 124 12.67 3.09 -14.47
CA ASP A 124 12.09 2.03 -15.29
C ASP A 124 10.62 1.79 -14.95
N LYS A 125 9.85 1.38 -15.97
CA LYS A 125 8.40 1.20 -15.87
C LYS A 125 7.98 0.00 -16.70
N VAL A 126 7.27 -0.94 -16.08
CA VAL A 126 6.79 -2.16 -16.69
C VAL A 126 5.26 -2.17 -16.63
N PHE A 127 4.63 -2.27 -17.79
CA PHE A 127 3.17 -2.31 -17.92
C PHE A 127 2.71 -3.52 -18.72
N ALA A 128 1.42 -3.88 -18.63
CA ALA A 128 0.90 -5.01 -19.39
C ALA A 128 1.13 -4.88 -20.91
N GLU A 129 1.11 -3.66 -21.44
CA GLU A 129 1.32 -3.40 -22.87
C GLU A 129 2.71 -3.83 -23.38
N THR A 130 3.68 -4.13 -22.51
CA THR A 130 5.01 -4.60 -22.92
C THR A 130 5.11 -6.11 -23.13
N PHE A 131 4.01 -6.84 -23.00
CA PHE A 131 3.96 -8.31 -23.11
C PHE A 131 2.97 -8.76 -24.20
N ASP A 132 3.33 -9.83 -24.92
CA ASP A 132 2.46 -10.45 -25.94
C ASP A 132 1.34 -11.34 -25.34
N GLY A 133 1.35 -11.51 -24.02
CA GLY A 133 0.37 -12.27 -23.26
C GLY A 133 0.79 -12.37 -21.79
N LEU A 134 -0.19 -12.47 -20.91
CA LEU A 134 0.01 -12.64 -19.47
C LEU A 134 -0.87 -13.79 -19.00
N GLU A 135 -0.36 -14.60 -18.08
CA GLU A 135 -1.21 -15.57 -17.38
C GLU A 135 -2.22 -14.81 -16.51
N THR A 136 -3.48 -15.20 -16.61
CA THR A 136 -4.59 -14.54 -15.92
C THR A 136 -5.32 -15.50 -15.01
N ILE A 137 -6.00 -14.93 -14.03
CA ILE A 137 -7.05 -15.59 -13.26
C ILE A 137 -8.21 -14.60 -13.10
N HIS A 138 -9.44 -15.07 -13.23
CA HIS A 138 -10.62 -14.21 -13.30
C HIS A 138 -10.54 -13.16 -14.44
N GLY A 139 -9.70 -13.37 -15.45
CA GLY A 139 -9.50 -12.38 -16.53
C GLY A 139 -8.63 -11.16 -16.18
N TYR A 140 -7.93 -11.17 -15.04
CA TYR A 140 -6.86 -10.21 -14.74
C TYR A 140 -5.51 -10.93 -14.60
N PRO A 141 -4.37 -10.28 -14.89
CA PRO A 141 -3.05 -10.88 -14.66
C PRO A 141 -2.91 -11.36 -13.21
N SER A 142 -2.49 -12.62 -13.05
CA SER A 142 -2.38 -13.25 -11.72
C SER A 142 -1.23 -12.66 -10.89
N ASP A 143 -1.31 -12.82 -9.57
CA ASP A 143 -0.23 -12.44 -8.66
C ASP A 143 1.03 -13.27 -8.94
N ALA A 144 0.91 -14.57 -9.22
CA ALA A 144 2.02 -15.39 -9.71
C ALA A 144 2.72 -14.81 -10.95
N GLN A 145 1.96 -14.40 -11.97
CA GLN A 145 2.52 -13.78 -13.19
C GLN A 145 3.19 -12.44 -12.88
N ASN A 146 2.59 -11.66 -11.99
CA ASN A 146 3.11 -10.37 -11.56
C ASN A 146 4.42 -10.52 -10.76
N PHE A 147 4.47 -11.46 -9.81
CA PHE A 147 5.65 -11.77 -9.02
C PHE A 147 6.78 -12.38 -9.85
N LYS A 148 6.47 -13.19 -10.87
CA LYS A 148 7.47 -13.63 -11.85
C LYS A 148 8.13 -12.44 -12.56
N VAL A 149 7.36 -11.45 -13.00
CA VAL A 149 7.90 -10.23 -13.63
C VAL A 149 8.73 -9.41 -12.64
N LEU A 150 8.33 -9.36 -11.37
CA LEU A 150 9.09 -8.74 -10.29
C LEU A 150 10.44 -9.45 -10.10
N GLU A 151 10.47 -10.77 -9.98
CA GLU A 151 11.69 -11.57 -9.86
C GLU A 151 12.61 -11.37 -11.08
N GLU A 152 12.07 -11.41 -12.30
CA GLU A 152 12.83 -11.14 -13.53
C GLU A 152 13.39 -9.72 -13.58
N THR A 153 12.67 -8.74 -13.03
CA THR A 153 13.12 -7.35 -12.92
C THR A 153 14.27 -7.24 -11.92
N TYR A 154 14.13 -7.89 -10.76
CA TYR A 154 15.18 -7.98 -9.76
C TYR A 154 16.45 -8.64 -10.32
N GLU A 155 16.34 -9.79 -11.01
CA GLU A 155 17.48 -10.55 -11.54
C GLU A 155 18.28 -9.76 -12.59
N LYS A 156 17.64 -8.90 -13.38
CA LYS A 156 18.32 -8.01 -14.35
C LYS A 156 19.23 -6.99 -13.66
N GLU A 157 18.89 -6.61 -12.43
CA GLU A 157 19.53 -5.54 -11.67
C GLU A 157 20.17 -6.04 -10.37
N LYS A 158 20.36 -7.35 -10.22
CA LYS A 158 20.76 -8.01 -8.96
C LYS A 158 22.08 -7.52 -8.33
N ASP A 159 22.97 -6.98 -9.15
CA ASP A 159 24.28 -6.45 -8.71
C ASP A 159 24.22 -4.95 -8.34
N LYS A 160 23.02 -4.35 -8.38
CA LYS A 160 22.76 -2.94 -8.02
C LYS A 160 21.84 -2.86 -6.79
N LYS A 161 21.69 -1.65 -6.25
CA LYS A 161 20.66 -1.39 -5.26
C LYS A 161 19.31 -1.23 -5.97
N ASN A 162 18.28 -1.94 -5.53
CA ASN A 162 16.98 -1.98 -6.19
C ASN A 162 15.89 -1.45 -5.30
N PHE A 163 15.09 -0.52 -5.85
CA PHE A 163 13.82 -0.13 -5.28
C PHE A 163 12.73 -0.47 -6.29
N ILE A 164 11.88 -1.45 -5.97
CA ILE A 164 10.80 -1.89 -6.86
C ILE A 164 9.47 -1.56 -6.18
N PHE A 165 8.62 -0.79 -6.87
CA PHE A 165 7.23 -0.61 -6.48
C PHE A 165 6.33 -1.38 -7.44
N ASN A 166 5.72 -2.44 -6.92
CA ASN A 166 4.96 -3.40 -7.67
C ASN A 166 3.47 -3.34 -7.29
N ILE A 167 2.61 -3.25 -8.30
CA ILE A 167 1.16 -3.15 -8.15
C ILE A 167 0.51 -4.33 -8.84
N THR A 168 -0.17 -5.18 -8.07
CA THR A 168 -0.86 -6.34 -8.61
C THR A 168 -2.21 -5.95 -9.24
N TYR A 169 -2.89 -6.92 -9.86
CA TYR A 169 -4.20 -6.72 -10.51
C TYR A 169 -5.21 -7.84 -10.15
N GLN A 170 -4.74 -9.00 -9.67
CA GLN A 170 -5.52 -10.22 -9.55
C GLN A 170 -6.89 -10.05 -8.87
N ASN A 171 -6.93 -9.36 -7.73
CA ASN A 171 -8.16 -9.24 -6.93
C ASN A 171 -9.00 -8.01 -7.31
N HIS A 172 -8.78 -7.40 -8.47
CA HIS A 172 -9.55 -6.26 -8.94
C HIS A 172 -11.05 -6.61 -9.07
N GLY A 173 -11.90 -5.63 -8.80
CA GLY A 173 -13.35 -5.80 -8.67
C GLY A 173 -14.08 -6.34 -9.91
N GLY A 174 -15.29 -6.84 -9.65
CA GLY A 174 -16.21 -7.46 -10.60
C GLY A 174 -16.74 -8.78 -10.04
N TYR A 175 -15.83 -9.66 -9.62
CA TYR A 175 -16.07 -10.92 -8.88
C TYR A 175 -17.16 -11.86 -9.42
N ASP A 176 -17.60 -11.67 -10.68
CA ASP A 176 -18.49 -12.59 -11.40
C ASP A 176 -17.86 -13.97 -11.59
N ASP A 177 -18.67 -15.00 -11.84
CA ASP A 177 -18.11 -16.33 -12.12
C ASP A 177 -17.31 -16.31 -13.43
N LYS A 178 -16.11 -16.90 -13.39
CA LYS A 178 -15.19 -17.01 -14.53
C LYS A 178 -14.67 -18.44 -14.63
N ASP A 179 -14.51 -18.91 -15.86
CA ASP A 179 -14.08 -20.29 -16.14
C ASP A 179 -12.66 -20.59 -15.63
N ASP A 180 -11.80 -19.57 -15.53
CA ASP A 180 -10.41 -19.66 -15.07
C ASP A 180 -10.26 -19.54 -13.55
N LEU A 181 -11.34 -19.32 -12.80
CA LEU A 181 -11.34 -19.30 -11.33
C LEU A 181 -12.06 -20.52 -10.76
N LYS A 182 -11.31 -21.38 -10.06
CA LYS A 182 -11.90 -22.41 -9.21
C LYS A 182 -12.26 -21.82 -7.84
N LYS A 183 -13.56 -21.64 -7.58
CA LYS A 183 -14.09 -21.27 -6.27
C LYS A 183 -13.73 -22.32 -5.20
N THR A 184 -13.12 -21.88 -4.10
CA THR A 184 -12.70 -22.72 -2.96
C THR A 184 -13.36 -22.31 -1.64
N VAL A 185 -14.07 -21.19 -1.62
CA VAL A 185 -14.85 -20.69 -0.48
C VAL A 185 -16.34 -20.86 -0.78
N ASN A 186 -17.11 -21.25 0.23
CA ASN A 186 -18.54 -21.53 0.10
C ASN A 186 -19.29 -21.05 1.34
N PHE A 187 -20.25 -20.17 1.14
CA PHE A 187 -21.08 -19.56 2.18
C PHE A 187 -22.51 -20.14 2.25
N SER A 188 -22.76 -21.32 1.67
CA SER A 188 -24.05 -22.01 1.75
C SER A 188 -24.47 -22.34 3.20
N SER A 189 -23.52 -22.55 4.11
CA SER A 189 -23.79 -22.82 5.53
C SER A 189 -24.40 -21.64 6.27
N ILE A 190 -24.27 -20.43 5.74
CA ILE A 190 -24.78 -19.17 6.33
C ILE A 190 -25.90 -18.55 5.49
N GLY A 191 -26.53 -19.35 4.62
CA GLY A 191 -27.66 -18.95 3.79
C GLY A 191 -27.36 -18.80 2.29
N GLY A 192 -26.08 -18.77 1.90
CA GLY A 192 -25.68 -18.57 0.50
C GLY A 192 -26.00 -17.16 -0.03
N GLY A 193 -25.90 -16.98 -1.35
CA GLY A 193 -26.19 -15.70 -2.01
C GLY A 193 -25.00 -14.73 -2.10
N TYR A 194 -23.83 -15.10 -1.58
CA TYR A 194 -22.63 -14.27 -1.53
C TYR A 194 -21.59 -14.63 -2.60
N GLY A 195 -22.02 -14.87 -3.84
CA GLY A 195 -21.15 -15.40 -4.91
C GLY A 195 -19.90 -14.55 -5.18
N HIS A 196 -20.05 -13.21 -5.14
CA HIS A 196 -18.93 -12.28 -5.27
C HIS A 196 -17.91 -12.41 -4.13
N ALA A 197 -18.38 -12.56 -2.88
CA ALA A 197 -17.50 -12.77 -1.72
C ALA A 197 -16.78 -14.11 -1.77
N GLU A 198 -17.47 -15.18 -2.19
CA GLU A 198 -16.87 -16.50 -2.37
C GLU A 198 -15.75 -16.48 -3.43
N ASN A 199 -15.95 -15.75 -4.54
CA ASN A 199 -14.94 -15.57 -5.57
C ASN A 199 -13.76 -14.73 -5.05
N TYR A 200 -14.02 -13.60 -4.41
CA TYR A 200 -12.99 -12.76 -3.79
C TYR A 200 -12.13 -13.53 -2.77
N PHE A 201 -12.75 -14.23 -1.81
CA PHE A 201 -12.00 -14.99 -0.81
C PHE A 201 -11.26 -16.20 -1.41
N SER A 202 -11.74 -16.74 -2.53
CA SER A 202 -10.99 -17.76 -3.28
C SER A 202 -9.74 -17.19 -3.94
N LEU A 203 -9.81 -15.97 -4.48
CA LEU A 203 -8.67 -15.25 -5.04
C LEU A 203 -7.66 -14.84 -3.95
N MET A 204 -8.14 -14.39 -2.79
CA MET A 204 -7.27 -14.06 -1.64
C MET A 204 -6.43 -15.24 -1.17
N LYS A 205 -6.97 -16.46 -1.17
CA LYS A 205 -6.18 -17.69 -0.88
C LYS A 205 -5.07 -17.93 -1.89
N ILE A 206 -5.28 -17.55 -3.15
CA ILE A 206 -4.27 -17.65 -4.22
C ILE A 206 -3.21 -16.57 -4.00
N SER A 207 -3.61 -15.32 -3.73
CA SER A 207 -2.69 -14.24 -3.37
C SER A 207 -1.82 -14.58 -2.15
N ASP A 208 -2.37 -15.21 -1.11
CA ASP A 208 -1.61 -15.66 0.07
C ASP A 208 -0.54 -16.71 -0.30
N GLN A 209 -0.91 -17.66 -1.16
CA GLN A 209 0.00 -18.69 -1.65
C GLN A 209 1.08 -18.13 -2.61
N ASP A 210 0.74 -17.16 -3.44
CA ASP A 210 1.71 -16.50 -4.33
C ASP A 210 2.65 -15.60 -3.55
N TYR A 211 2.15 -14.93 -2.50
CA TYR A 211 3.00 -14.16 -1.58
C TYR A 211 3.97 -15.08 -0.83
N LYS A 212 3.53 -16.27 -0.42
CA LYS A 212 4.43 -17.31 0.11
C LYS A 212 5.56 -17.64 -0.85
N ASN A 213 5.25 -17.85 -2.13
CA ASN A 213 6.27 -18.18 -3.13
C ASN A 213 7.28 -17.03 -3.28
N LEU A 214 6.81 -15.78 -3.29
CA LEU A 214 7.65 -14.58 -3.34
C LEU A 214 8.61 -14.50 -2.14
N ILE A 215 8.09 -14.68 -0.92
CA ILE A 215 8.92 -14.68 0.29
C ILE A 215 9.91 -15.85 0.28
N GLU A 216 9.49 -17.05 -0.13
CA GLU A 216 10.38 -18.22 -0.25
C GLU A 216 11.50 -18.00 -1.28
N TYR A 217 11.26 -17.26 -2.35
CA TYR A 217 12.29 -16.86 -3.31
C TYR A 217 13.29 -15.89 -2.66
N PHE A 218 12.81 -14.76 -2.11
CA PHE A 218 13.68 -13.73 -1.54
C PHE A 218 14.37 -14.14 -0.23
N SER A 219 13.86 -15.15 0.47
CA SER A 219 14.54 -15.75 1.64
C SER A 219 15.87 -16.42 1.28
N LYS A 220 16.05 -16.81 0.00
CA LYS A 220 17.27 -17.45 -0.51
C LYS A 220 18.25 -16.46 -1.13
N VAL A 221 17.81 -15.21 -1.35
CA VAL A 221 18.66 -14.12 -1.83
C VAL A 221 19.67 -13.76 -0.75
N LYS A 222 20.94 -13.59 -1.12
CA LYS A 222 22.03 -13.32 -0.16
C LYS A 222 22.07 -11.86 0.27
N GLU A 223 21.69 -10.98 -0.65
CA GLU A 223 21.69 -9.54 -0.50
C GLU A 223 20.58 -9.14 0.49
N PRO A 224 20.85 -8.22 1.44
CA PRO A 224 19.84 -7.71 2.37
C PRO A 224 18.62 -7.16 1.63
N THR A 225 17.47 -7.82 1.85
CA THR A 225 16.23 -7.58 1.13
C THR A 225 15.10 -7.34 2.11
N MET A 226 14.36 -6.25 1.87
CA MET A 226 13.12 -5.90 2.58
C MET A 226 11.96 -5.98 1.60
N ILE A 227 10.89 -6.67 1.98
CA ILE A 227 9.63 -6.74 1.25
C ILE A 227 8.54 -6.12 2.10
N VAL A 228 7.91 -5.09 1.57
CA VAL A 228 6.74 -4.44 2.16
C VAL A 228 5.52 -4.89 1.35
N MET A 229 4.55 -5.52 1.99
CA MET A 229 3.31 -5.94 1.34
C MET A 229 2.14 -5.21 2.01
N PHE A 230 1.26 -4.58 1.25
CA PHE A 230 0.07 -3.92 1.79
C PHE A 230 -1.11 -3.96 0.82
N GLY A 231 -2.32 -3.98 1.38
CA GLY A 231 -3.54 -3.78 0.61
C GLY A 231 -3.78 -2.29 0.35
N ASP A 232 -4.17 -1.94 -0.87
CA ASP A 232 -4.51 -0.56 -1.23
C ASP A 232 -5.88 -0.13 -0.70
N HIS A 233 -6.86 -1.04 -0.73
CA HIS A 233 -8.19 -0.87 -0.14
C HIS A 233 -8.90 -2.21 0.08
N GLN A 234 -10.04 -2.19 0.76
CA GLN A 234 -10.95 -3.34 0.79
C GLN A 234 -11.76 -3.45 -0.52
N PRO A 235 -12.23 -4.66 -0.90
CA PRO A 235 -13.06 -4.86 -2.08
C PRO A 235 -14.47 -4.26 -1.91
N SER A 236 -15.17 -4.06 -3.02
CA SER A 236 -16.61 -3.81 -3.04
C SER A 236 -17.35 -5.12 -3.34
N LEU A 237 -18.02 -5.70 -2.33
CA LEU A 237 -18.70 -7.02 -2.41
C LEU A 237 -20.24 -6.93 -2.38
N GLY A 238 -20.78 -5.71 -2.32
CA GLY A 238 -22.22 -5.45 -2.29
C GLY A 238 -22.80 -5.36 -0.88
N ALA A 239 -23.93 -4.67 -0.74
CA ALA A 239 -24.50 -4.27 0.55
C ALA A 239 -24.84 -5.46 1.48
N ASP A 240 -25.34 -6.57 0.93
CA ASP A 240 -25.64 -7.76 1.74
C ASP A 240 -24.37 -8.36 2.35
N CYS A 241 -23.27 -8.38 1.59
CA CYS A 241 -21.98 -8.85 2.08
C CYS A 241 -21.36 -7.85 3.07
N ASP A 242 -21.51 -6.54 2.84
CA ASP A 242 -21.05 -5.52 3.76
C ASP A 242 -21.74 -5.64 5.13
N ASN A 243 -23.06 -5.83 5.14
CA ASN A 243 -23.81 -6.06 6.38
C ASN A 243 -23.38 -7.35 7.10
N LEU A 244 -23.00 -8.38 6.34
CA LEU A 244 -22.49 -9.63 6.88
C LEU A 244 -21.11 -9.45 7.53
N LEU A 245 -20.19 -8.76 6.84
CA LEU A 245 -18.79 -8.61 7.26
C LEU A 245 -18.59 -7.52 8.31
N PHE A 246 -19.42 -6.47 8.30
CA PHE A 246 -19.32 -5.30 9.19
C PHE A 246 -20.62 -5.09 9.98
N PRO A 247 -21.04 -6.04 10.84
CA PRO A 247 -22.32 -5.95 11.57
C PRO A 247 -22.41 -4.79 12.56
N HIS A 248 -21.28 -4.15 12.87
CA HIS A 248 -21.19 -3.00 13.77
C HIS A 248 -21.11 -1.64 13.05
N ALA A 249 -21.09 -1.62 11.72
CA ALA A 249 -21.13 -0.39 10.93
C ALA A 249 -22.42 0.41 11.19
N GLY A 250 -22.40 1.71 10.88
CA GLY A 250 -23.53 2.63 11.04
C GLY A 250 -23.25 3.86 11.90
N THR A 251 -22.00 4.05 12.36
CA THR A 251 -21.53 5.31 12.95
C THR A 251 -20.20 5.70 12.31
N PRO A 252 -19.87 7.00 12.21
CA PRO A 252 -18.62 7.43 11.57
C PRO A 252 -17.37 6.71 12.12
N GLU A 253 -17.33 6.45 13.42
CA GLU A 253 -16.22 5.72 14.04
C GLU A 253 -16.21 4.24 13.66
N ASN A 254 -17.35 3.53 13.75
CA ASN A 254 -17.40 2.12 13.40
C ASN A 254 -17.17 1.88 11.90
N ASP A 255 -17.59 2.82 11.05
CA ASP A 255 -17.43 2.75 9.59
C ASP A 255 -15.95 2.80 9.18
N MET A 256 -15.04 3.26 10.06
CA MET A 256 -13.59 3.17 9.84
C MET A 256 -13.11 1.73 9.59
N THR A 257 -13.80 0.72 10.13
CA THR A 257 -13.46 -0.70 9.89
C THR A 257 -13.52 -1.10 8.40
N GLN A 258 -14.25 -0.34 7.58
CA GLN A 258 -14.34 -0.56 6.13
C GLN A 258 -13.16 0.05 5.34
N TYR A 259 -12.24 0.69 6.04
CA TYR A 259 -11.11 1.44 5.49
C TYR A 259 -9.78 0.97 6.09
N ILE A 260 -9.72 -0.30 6.48
CA ILE A 260 -8.55 -0.93 7.07
C ILE A 260 -8.07 -2.07 6.17
N THR A 261 -6.81 -2.03 5.77
CA THR A 261 -6.12 -3.12 5.07
C THR A 261 -4.90 -3.59 5.87
N PRO A 262 -4.41 -4.81 5.69
CA PRO A 262 -3.22 -5.27 6.37
C PRO A 262 -1.96 -4.73 5.66
N PHE A 263 -0.88 -4.53 6.43
CA PHE A 263 0.47 -4.32 5.89
C PHE A 263 1.51 -5.17 6.64
N SER A 264 2.57 -5.57 5.95
CA SER A 264 3.74 -6.23 6.52
C SER A 264 5.03 -5.65 5.96
N ILE A 265 6.08 -5.63 6.79
CA ILE A 265 7.46 -5.38 6.43
C ILE A 265 8.22 -6.63 6.87
N TRP A 266 8.58 -7.47 5.91
CA TRP A 266 9.40 -8.66 6.10
C TRP A 266 10.82 -8.38 5.59
N ALA A 267 11.81 -9.05 6.17
CA ALA A 267 13.18 -8.99 5.69
C ALA A 267 13.87 -10.35 5.73
N ASN A 268 14.85 -10.57 4.84
CA ASN A 268 15.74 -11.74 4.90
C ASN A 268 16.93 -11.54 5.87
N TYR A 269 16.87 -10.52 6.71
CA TYR A 269 17.81 -10.19 7.78
C TYR A 269 17.03 -9.77 9.03
N ASP A 270 17.67 -9.83 10.20
CA ASP A 270 17.00 -9.57 11.48
C ASP A 270 16.39 -8.17 11.56
N ILE A 271 15.06 -8.13 11.73
CA ILE A 271 14.27 -6.96 12.08
C ILE A 271 13.42 -7.27 13.34
N PRO A 272 12.86 -6.26 14.02
CA PRO A 272 11.90 -6.52 15.08
C PRO A 272 10.69 -7.30 14.57
N ASP A 273 10.16 -8.19 15.41
CA ASP A 273 8.83 -8.76 15.24
C ASP A 273 7.86 -7.90 16.06
N GLU A 274 6.97 -7.18 15.38
CA GLU A 274 6.12 -6.15 15.99
C GLU A 274 4.75 -6.08 15.30
N THR A 275 3.71 -5.84 16.09
CA THR A 275 2.35 -5.58 15.59
C THR A 275 1.94 -4.15 15.87
N ILE A 276 1.55 -3.42 14.82
CA ILE A 276 1.07 -2.04 14.88
C ILE A 276 -0.45 -2.05 14.71
N ASP A 277 -1.18 -1.65 15.77
CA ASP A 277 -2.64 -1.68 15.78
C ASP A 277 -3.28 -0.67 14.83
N LYS A 278 -2.70 0.53 14.69
CA LYS A 278 -3.21 1.59 13.81
C LYS A 278 -2.07 2.37 13.19
N LEU A 279 -2.09 2.49 11.86
CA LEU A 279 -1.17 3.31 11.09
C LEU A 279 -1.89 3.84 9.85
N SER A 280 -2.03 5.16 9.67
CA SER A 280 -2.51 5.67 8.38
C SER A 280 -1.44 5.55 7.29
N ILE A 281 -1.88 5.29 6.06
CA ILE A 281 -1.01 4.94 4.93
C ILE A 281 0.04 6.01 4.59
N ASN A 282 -0.22 7.28 4.87
CA ASN A 282 0.73 8.38 4.72
C ASN A 282 1.98 8.22 5.61
N TYR A 283 1.93 7.45 6.70
CA TYR A 283 3.10 7.18 7.55
C TYR A 283 3.94 6.00 7.08
N LEU A 284 3.44 5.17 6.15
CA LEU A 284 4.08 3.92 5.76
C LEU A 284 5.50 4.14 5.21
N SER A 285 5.72 5.18 4.39
CA SER A 285 7.06 5.53 3.89
C SER A 285 8.06 5.78 5.02
N SER A 286 7.66 6.53 6.05
CA SER A 286 8.53 6.88 7.17
C SER A 286 8.85 5.66 8.04
N LEU A 287 7.87 4.77 8.25
CA LEU A 287 8.09 3.48 8.90
C LEU A 287 9.08 2.60 8.13
N ILE A 288 8.94 2.51 6.80
CA ILE A 288 9.87 1.75 5.96
C ILE A 288 11.29 2.31 6.07
N MET A 289 11.45 3.63 5.95
CA MET A 289 12.77 4.28 6.02
C MET A 289 13.46 4.03 7.36
N LYS A 290 12.69 4.14 8.46
CA LYS A 290 13.19 3.84 9.80
C LYS A 290 13.62 2.38 9.93
N THR A 291 12.79 1.44 9.50
CA THR A 291 13.07 0.00 9.60
C THR A 291 14.25 -0.41 8.72
N ALA A 292 14.38 0.20 7.54
CA ALA A 292 15.48 -0.02 6.60
C ALA A 292 16.79 0.69 7.02
N ASN A 293 16.79 1.42 8.14
CA ASN A 293 17.95 2.14 8.66
C ASN A 293 18.54 3.16 7.64
N TYR A 294 17.69 3.74 6.80
CA TYR A 294 18.04 4.87 5.94
C TYR A 294 17.77 6.19 6.65
N GLN A 295 18.54 7.22 6.30
CA GLN A 295 18.30 8.56 6.84
C GLN A 295 16.97 9.07 6.29
N MET A 296 16.11 9.53 7.18
CA MET A 296 14.85 10.15 6.78
C MET A 296 15.09 11.60 6.35
N THR A 297 14.26 12.10 5.44
CA THR A 297 14.19 13.55 5.19
C THR A 297 13.52 14.25 6.38
N PRO A 298 13.70 15.57 6.56
CA PRO A 298 13.01 16.29 7.63
C PRO A 298 11.49 16.09 7.63
N TYR A 299 10.88 15.97 6.45
CA TYR A 299 9.46 15.67 6.32
C TYR A 299 9.11 14.26 6.82
N GLN A 300 9.90 13.25 6.49
CA GLN A 300 9.70 11.88 6.97
C GLN A 300 9.95 11.76 8.48
N GLU A 301 10.95 12.47 9.02
CA GLU A 301 11.19 12.53 10.47
C GLU A 301 9.98 13.11 11.20
N PHE A 302 9.46 14.24 10.72
CA PHE A 302 8.24 14.86 11.25
C PHE A 302 7.05 13.90 11.21
N LEU A 303 6.81 13.22 10.08
CA LEU A 303 5.74 12.22 9.97
C LEU A 303 5.93 11.02 10.91
N TYR A 304 7.16 10.56 11.07
CA TYR A 304 7.49 9.45 11.97
C TYR A 304 7.22 9.80 13.44
N GLU A 305 7.41 11.06 13.84
CA GLU A 305 7.04 11.54 15.18
C GLU A 305 5.54 11.80 15.31
N LEU A 306 4.90 12.38 14.27
CA LEU A 306 3.48 12.71 14.30
C LEU A 306 2.59 11.47 14.49
N LYS A 307 2.96 10.33 13.90
CA LYS A 307 2.20 9.07 14.04
C LYS A 307 2.04 8.64 15.51
N ASP A 308 2.96 9.02 16.40
CA ASP A 308 2.89 8.66 17.83
C ASP A 308 1.87 9.52 18.58
N LYS A 309 1.48 10.67 18.03
CA LYS A 309 0.39 11.53 18.53
C LYS A 309 -0.93 11.27 17.82
N TYR A 310 -0.89 11.07 16.51
CA TYR A 310 -2.03 10.83 15.63
C TYR A 310 -1.74 9.63 14.72
N PRO A 311 -1.92 8.40 15.22
CA PRO A 311 -1.64 7.19 14.45
C PRO A 311 -2.53 7.04 13.22
N VAL A 312 -3.69 7.71 13.20
CA VAL A 312 -4.59 7.75 12.05
C VAL A 312 -4.93 9.19 11.71
N ILE A 313 -4.51 9.62 10.52
CA ILE A 313 -5.01 10.81 9.84
C ILE A 313 -5.57 10.35 8.49
N GLY A 314 -6.89 10.32 8.36
CA GLY A 314 -7.59 9.88 7.16
C GLY A 314 -8.80 10.73 6.83
N LEU A 315 -9.33 10.54 5.62
CA LEU A 315 -10.48 11.26 5.08
C LEU A 315 -11.77 10.96 5.84
N TYR A 316 -11.94 9.73 6.33
CA TYR A 316 -13.15 9.26 7.01
C TYR A 316 -13.09 9.36 8.55
N GLY A 317 -11.92 9.72 9.08
CA GLY A 317 -11.73 9.87 10.51
C GLY A 317 -10.27 9.87 10.92
N CYS A 318 -10.02 10.33 12.13
CA CYS A 318 -8.71 10.37 12.75
C CYS A 318 -8.76 9.75 14.15
N TYR A 319 -7.63 9.23 14.60
CA TYR A 319 -7.44 8.79 15.99
C TYR A 319 -6.18 9.46 16.55
N ASP A 320 -6.28 9.94 17.79
CA ASP A 320 -5.10 10.31 18.57
C ASP A 320 -4.54 9.12 19.36
N ALA A 321 -3.37 9.32 19.98
CA ALA A 321 -2.66 8.31 20.76
C ALA A 321 -3.43 7.82 21.99
N ALA A 322 -4.42 8.58 22.47
CA ALA A 322 -5.30 8.18 23.57
C ALA A 322 -6.50 7.35 23.06
N GLY A 323 -6.60 7.13 21.75
CA GLY A 323 -7.70 6.42 21.11
C GLY A 323 -8.96 7.27 20.92
N LYS A 324 -8.87 8.59 21.07
CA LYS A 324 -10.03 9.46 20.82
C LYS A 324 -10.25 9.61 19.31
N TYR A 325 -11.47 9.34 18.89
CA TYR A 325 -11.93 9.52 17.53
C TYR A 325 -12.25 11.00 17.22
N TYR A 326 -11.91 11.42 16.01
CA TYR A 326 -12.30 12.68 15.40
C TYR A 326 -12.90 12.38 14.03
N GLN A 327 -14.05 12.98 13.71
CA GLN A 327 -14.74 12.72 12.45
C GLN A 327 -13.98 13.31 11.26
N SER A 328 -13.28 14.43 11.49
CA SER A 328 -12.42 15.07 10.50
C SER A 328 -11.11 15.53 11.12
N VAL A 329 -10.04 15.56 10.33
CA VAL A 329 -8.79 16.23 10.71
C VAL A 329 -8.99 17.73 11.00
N ASN A 330 -10.08 18.32 10.52
CA ASN A 330 -10.45 19.71 10.83
C ASN A 330 -11.02 19.89 12.24
N ASP A 331 -11.41 18.80 12.91
CA ASP A 331 -11.87 18.82 14.30
C ASP A 331 -10.70 18.82 15.30
N ILE A 332 -9.46 18.74 14.80
CA ILE A 332 -8.24 18.72 15.59
C ILE A 332 -7.59 20.12 15.55
N ASP A 333 -7.63 20.80 16.69
CA ASP A 333 -6.92 22.06 16.93
C ASP A 333 -5.56 21.78 17.60
N ASP A 334 -4.58 21.40 16.78
CA ASP A 334 -3.22 21.08 17.22
C ASP A 334 -2.17 21.69 16.27
N ALA A 335 -1.07 22.20 16.83
CA ALA A 335 -0.02 22.88 16.09
C ALA A 335 0.73 21.94 15.12
N ASP A 336 0.87 20.66 15.45
CA ASP A 336 1.55 19.70 14.61
C ASP A 336 0.68 19.34 13.40
N ILE A 337 -0.64 19.21 13.55
CA ILE A 337 -1.56 19.05 12.41
C ILE A 337 -1.49 20.25 11.46
N ASN A 338 -1.44 21.47 11.99
CA ASN A 338 -1.26 22.67 11.16
C ASN A 338 0.11 22.70 10.48
N THR A 339 1.16 22.26 11.17
CA THR A 339 2.50 22.10 10.57
C THR A 339 2.45 21.10 9.41
N TYR A 340 1.77 19.97 9.58
CA TYR A 340 1.61 18.98 8.52
C TYR A 340 0.87 19.55 7.29
N ARG A 341 -0.21 20.31 7.51
CA ARG A 341 -0.93 21.02 6.43
C ARG A 341 0.01 21.96 5.67
N CYS A 342 0.82 22.75 6.37
CA CYS A 342 1.78 23.67 5.75
C CYS A 342 2.86 22.93 4.95
N LEU A 343 3.41 21.84 5.50
CA LEU A 343 4.42 21.02 4.82
C LEU A 343 3.85 20.39 3.53
N GLN A 344 2.66 19.79 3.61
CA GLN A 344 2.01 19.24 2.42
C GLN A 344 1.65 20.33 1.39
N TYR A 345 1.17 21.49 1.84
CA TYR A 345 0.91 22.62 0.94
C TYR A 345 2.19 23.07 0.21
N ASN A 346 3.31 23.20 0.94
CA ASN A 346 4.59 23.54 0.33
C ASN A 346 5.06 22.48 -0.68
N ASN A 347 4.83 21.20 -0.37
CA ASN A 347 5.16 20.10 -1.25
C ASN A 347 4.32 20.14 -2.55
N VAL A 348 3.00 20.26 -2.41
CA VAL A 348 2.04 20.01 -3.50
C VAL A 348 1.77 21.26 -4.33
N PHE A 349 1.51 22.41 -3.69
CA PHE A 349 0.93 23.58 -4.36
C PHE A 349 1.86 24.79 -4.45
N ASP A 350 2.73 25.00 -3.47
CA ASP A 350 3.59 26.18 -3.40
C ASP A 350 4.61 26.21 -4.55
N SER A 351 4.69 27.31 -5.30
CA SER A 351 5.66 27.44 -6.39
C SER A 351 7.10 27.35 -5.89
N ASP A 352 7.37 27.82 -4.67
CA ASP A 352 8.70 27.82 -4.06
C ASP A 352 8.83 26.69 -3.03
N ARG A 353 8.88 25.44 -3.52
CA ARG A 353 9.07 24.26 -2.66
C ARG A 353 10.43 24.34 -1.96
N ILE A 354 10.42 24.12 -0.65
CA ILE A 354 11.65 24.01 0.14
C ILE A 354 12.20 22.58 -0.02
N ALA A 355 12.99 22.37 -1.07
CA ALA A 355 13.48 21.04 -1.46
C ALA A 355 14.19 20.29 -0.31
N SER A 356 14.89 20.98 0.59
CA SER A 356 15.59 20.37 1.71
C SER A 356 14.71 19.70 2.75
N LEU A 357 13.39 19.93 2.73
CA LEU A 357 12.45 19.19 3.56
C LEU A 357 12.13 17.81 2.99
N PHE A 358 12.23 17.64 1.67
CA PHE A 358 11.66 16.48 0.97
C PHE A 358 12.68 15.62 0.22
N TYR A 359 13.93 16.08 0.05
CA TYR A 359 15.00 15.36 -0.63
C TYR A 359 16.21 15.15 0.28
N PRO A 360 16.86 13.97 0.24
CA PRO A 360 18.02 13.68 1.09
C PRO A 360 19.21 14.60 0.82
N ASP A 361 19.44 14.99 -0.45
CA ASP A 361 20.56 15.86 -0.82
C ASP A 361 20.23 17.36 -0.77
N GLY A 362 19.07 17.72 -0.22
CA GLY A 362 18.66 19.11 -0.08
C GLY A 362 18.14 19.79 -1.35
N ASN A 363 18.16 19.09 -2.49
CA ASN A 363 17.88 19.64 -3.82
C ASN A 363 16.96 18.72 -4.62
N GLU A 364 16.13 19.30 -5.49
CA GLU A 364 15.33 18.50 -6.43
C GLU A 364 16.26 17.79 -7.43
N SER A 365 15.92 16.54 -7.77
CA SER A 365 16.54 15.84 -8.89
C SER A 365 16.31 16.61 -10.20
N LYS A 366 17.40 16.85 -10.93
CA LYS A 366 17.39 17.58 -12.22
C LYS A 366 16.76 16.78 -13.34
#